data_AF-A0A5P8K2Q9-F1
#
_entry.id   AF-A0A5P8K2Q9-F1
#
_cell.length_a   1.000
_cell.length_b   1.000
_cell.length_c   1.000
_cell.angle_alpha   90.00
_cell.angle_beta   90.00
_cell.angle_gamma   90.00
#
_symmetry.space_group_name_H-M   'P 1'
#
loop_
_entity.id
_entity.type
_entity.pdbx_description
1 polymer ?
#
loop_
_entity_poly.entity_id
_entity_poly.type
_entity_poly.pdbx_seq_one_letter_code
_entity_poly.pdbx_strand_id
1 'polypeptide(L)'
;MSAAARVAHAAETIRARWEQRTVESPQVEAAQALEDAGLLMSPEAAARTGHLAATLVARTQDLMTAEARIGELEAERHSTNESLSEAAEQLRVDRDRIAELEAQRAALAERLRAGQQWQRGRNPELVSESYVSPSELRNIFGVKLTAPWDEPDYDPCHPCGCPKRFDRHADGCPAALRAEDVVDLTTLAPAQEANARHNPTFQTIELDLTATKEQWAAWQKALEVDLARTTNRGGLVTSHAKWRGVPVVVRCWFAEGGAE
;
A
#
# COMPACT_ATOMS: atom_id res chain seq x y z
N MET A 1 10.13 3.84 75.55
CA MET A 1 9.36 4.11 74.30
C MET A 1 7.95 3.56 74.46
N SER A 2 6.93 4.35 74.12
CA SER A 2 5.55 3.86 74.04
C SER A 2 5.38 2.86 72.90
N ALA A 3 4.32 2.05 72.92
CA ALA A 3 3.98 1.16 71.81
C ALA A 3 3.81 1.95 70.49
N ALA A 4 3.19 3.12 70.55
CA ALA A 4 3.05 4.03 69.41
C ALA A 4 4.40 4.49 68.82
N ALA A 5 5.38 4.81 69.68
CA ALA A 5 6.72 5.22 69.24
C ALA A 5 7.48 4.07 68.54
N ARG A 6 7.31 2.82 69.02
CA ARG A 6 7.91 1.64 68.38
C ARG A 6 7.29 1.34 67.02
N VAL A 7 5.96 1.45 66.89
CA VAL A 7 5.26 1.25 65.62
C VAL A 7 5.63 2.33 64.60
N ALA A 8 5.69 3.59 65.01
CA ALA A 8 6.11 4.68 64.13
C ALA A 8 7.54 4.48 63.60
N HIS A 9 8.48 4.09 64.48
CA HIS A 9 9.86 3.83 64.08
C HIS A 9 10.00 2.63 63.13
N ALA A 10 9.25 1.54 63.39
CA ALA A 10 9.22 0.39 62.48
C ALA A 10 8.65 0.77 61.11
N ALA A 11 7.58 1.58 61.07
CA ALA A 11 6.96 2.04 59.82
C ALA A 11 7.91 2.93 59.00
N GLU A 12 8.65 3.84 59.64
CA GLU A 12 9.69 4.65 58.96
C GLU A 12 10.84 3.80 58.42
N THR A 13 11.26 2.78 59.18
CA THR A 13 12.34 1.87 58.77
C THR A 13 11.93 1.04 57.55
N ILE A 14 10.72 0.51 57.54
CA ILE A 14 10.18 -0.27 56.40
C ILE A 14 10.01 0.64 55.18
N ARG A 15 9.51 1.87 55.35
CA ARG A 15 9.37 2.85 54.26
C ARG A 15 10.72 3.18 53.63
N ALA A 16 11.73 3.51 54.43
CA ALA A 16 13.07 3.83 53.95
C ALA A 16 13.72 2.68 53.18
N ARG A 17 13.53 1.43 53.65
CA ARG A 17 14.03 0.24 52.94
C ARG A 17 13.29 -0.04 51.63
N TRP A 18 11.98 0.20 51.60
CA TRP A 18 11.17 0.04 50.40
C TRP A 18 11.52 1.06 49.31
N GLU A 19 11.71 2.33 49.67
CA GLU A 19 12.19 3.37 48.75
C GLU A 19 13.55 3.02 48.14
N GLN A 20 14.40 2.33 48.89
CA GLN A 20 15.70 1.81 48.43
C GLN A 20 15.59 0.48 47.63
N ARG A 21 14.37 -0.06 47.43
CA ARG A 21 14.11 -1.36 46.79
C ARG A 21 14.88 -2.54 47.39
N THR A 22 15.20 -2.49 48.68
CA THR A 22 15.99 -3.54 49.36
C THR A 22 15.13 -4.66 49.96
N VAL A 23 13.81 -4.53 49.92
CA VAL A 23 12.87 -5.47 50.51
C VAL A 23 11.87 -5.92 49.47
N GLU A 24 11.79 -7.24 49.25
CA GLU A 24 10.86 -7.85 48.28
C GLU A 24 9.40 -7.81 48.75
N SER A 25 9.17 -7.73 50.08
CA SER A 25 7.83 -7.74 50.66
C SER A 25 7.74 -6.90 51.95
N PRO A 26 7.44 -5.59 51.87
CA PRO A 26 7.28 -4.73 53.04
C PRO A 26 6.16 -5.19 53.99
N GLN A 27 5.24 -6.04 53.51
CA GLN A 27 4.14 -6.60 54.29
C GLN A 27 4.63 -7.67 55.28
N VAL A 28 5.60 -8.50 54.89
CA VAL A 28 6.20 -9.53 55.77
C VAL A 28 6.99 -8.84 56.90
N GLU A 29 7.78 -7.81 56.59
CA GLU A 29 8.49 -7.05 57.62
C GLU A 29 7.54 -6.28 58.55
N ALA A 30 6.44 -5.71 58.03
CA ALA A 30 5.44 -5.02 58.84
C ALA A 30 4.69 -5.97 59.79
N ALA A 31 4.33 -7.17 59.31
CA ALA A 31 3.70 -8.19 60.13
C ALA A 31 4.64 -8.67 61.26
N GLN A 32 5.91 -8.94 60.92
CA GLN A 32 6.93 -9.32 61.90
C GLN A 32 7.14 -8.23 62.95
N ALA A 33 7.22 -6.96 62.55
CA ALA A 33 7.41 -5.84 63.48
C ALA A 33 6.21 -5.66 64.44
N LEU A 34 4.99 -5.96 63.99
CA LEU A 34 3.78 -5.92 64.81
C LEU A 34 3.69 -7.10 65.79
N GLU A 35 4.15 -8.27 65.36
CA GLU A 35 4.29 -9.47 66.20
C GLU A 35 5.36 -9.24 67.28
N ASP A 36 6.54 -8.74 66.91
CA ASP A 36 7.64 -8.38 67.81
C ASP A 36 7.22 -7.29 68.83
N ALA A 37 6.27 -6.42 68.46
CA ALA A 37 5.72 -5.39 69.35
C ALA A 37 4.68 -5.90 70.35
N GLY A 38 4.26 -7.17 70.25
CA GLY A 38 3.25 -7.78 71.12
C GLY A 38 1.84 -7.19 70.97
N LEU A 39 1.53 -6.60 69.80
CA LEU A 39 0.27 -5.89 69.57
C LEU A 39 -0.85 -6.78 69.00
N LEU A 40 -0.54 -8.01 68.60
CA LEU A 40 -1.50 -8.99 68.08
C LEU A 40 -2.06 -9.89 69.21
N MET A 41 -2.63 -9.28 70.25
CA MET A 41 -3.06 -10.03 71.45
C MET A 41 -4.45 -10.69 71.33
N SER A 42 -5.17 -10.55 70.22
CA SER A 42 -6.44 -11.24 69.98
C SER A 42 -6.50 -11.83 68.56
N PRO A 43 -6.90 -13.11 68.40
CA PRO A 43 -7.07 -13.75 67.09
C PRO A 43 -8.01 -12.97 66.16
N GLU A 44 -9.05 -12.33 66.71
CA GLU A 44 -10.02 -11.54 65.94
C GLU A 44 -9.41 -10.23 65.43
N ALA A 45 -8.55 -9.59 66.23
CA ALA A 45 -7.80 -8.40 65.82
C ALA A 45 -6.77 -8.75 64.74
N ALA A 46 -6.11 -9.92 64.85
CA ALA A 46 -5.20 -10.44 63.84
C ALA A 46 -5.93 -10.71 62.51
N ALA A 47 -7.10 -11.36 62.55
CA ALA A 47 -7.91 -11.63 61.36
C ALA A 47 -8.37 -10.35 60.65
N ARG A 48 -8.86 -9.35 61.41
CA ARG A 48 -9.24 -8.04 60.85
C ARG A 48 -8.06 -7.31 60.22
N THR A 49 -6.91 -7.31 60.91
CA THR A 49 -5.68 -6.68 60.40
C THR A 49 -5.21 -7.37 59.13
N GLY A 50 -5.24 -8.71 59.09
CA GLY A 50 -4.90 -9.50 57.91
C GLY A 50 -5.81 -9.21 56.72
N HIS A 51 -7.13 -9.10 56.94
CA HIS A 51 -8.07 -8.75 55.88
C HIS A 51 -7.86 -7.33 55.34
N LEU A 52 -7.64 -6.34 56.21
CA LEU A 52 -7.32 -4.97 55.80
C LEU A 52 -6.00 -4.90 55.03
N ALA A 53 -4.97 -5.62 55.49
CA ALA A 53 -3.69 -5.70 54.78
C ALA A 53 -3.85 -6.32 53.39
N ALA A 54 -4.59 -7.43 53.28
CA ALA A 54 -4.88 -8.05 51.99
C ALA A 54 -5.65 -7.11 51.05
N THR A 55 -6.65 -6.39 51.58
CA THR A 55 -7.43 -5.40 50.81
C THR A 55 -6.57 -4.23 50.32
N LEU A 56 -5.65 -3.72 51.17
CA LEU A 56 -4.73 -2.67 50.79
C LEU A 56 -3.74 -3.15 49.72
N VAL A 57 -3.23 -4.38 49.83
CA VAL A 57 -2.36 -4.97 48.80
C VAL A 57 -3.08 -5.07 47.46
N ALA A 58 -4.31 -5.60 47.45
CA ALA A 58 -5.11 -5.69 46.23
C ALA A 58 -5.35 -4.30 45.60
N ARG A 59 -5.72 -3.30 46.40
CA ARG A 59 -5.90 -1.92 45.91
C ARG A 59 -4.61 -1.30 45.39
N THR A 60 -3.48 -1.54 46.04
CA THR A 60 -2.18 -1.05 45.56
C THR A 60 -1.82 -1.70 44.23
N GLN A 61 -2.07 -3.01 44.07
CA GLN A 61 -1.89 -3.69 42.79
C GLN A 61 -2.80 -3.12 41.70
N ASP A 62 -4.09 -2.91 42.01
CA ASP A 62 -5.05 -2.30 41.08
C ASP A 62 -4.60 -0.88 40.66
N LEU A 63 -4.11 -0.07 41.60
CA LEU A 63 -3.57 1.26 41.32
C LEU A 63 -2.34 1.19 40.41
N MET A 64 -1.39 0.30 40.70
CA MET A 64 -0.20 0.12 39.84
C MET A 64 -0.58 -0.34 38.43
N THR A 65 -1.55 -1.25 38.30
CA THR A 65 -2.07 -1.69 36.99
C THR A 65 -2.78 -0.55 36.26
N ALA A 66 -3.59 0.25 36.96
CA ALA A 66 -4.25 1.40 36.38
C ALA A 66 -3.26 2.48 35.92
N GLU A 67 -2.24 2.77 36.72
CA GLU A 67 -1.16 3.71 36.38
C GLU A 67 -0.37 3.23 35.15
N ALA A 68 -0.03 1.94 35.10
CA ALA A 68 0.63 1.35 33.93
C ALA A 68 -0.25 1.51 32.67
N ARG A 69 -1.56 1.23 32.79
CA ARG A 69 -2.49 1.38 31.67
C ARG A 69 -2.66 2.83 31.22
N ILE A 70 -2.67 3.78 32.16
CA ILE A 70 -2.67 5.21 31.85
C ILE A 70 -1.41 5.57 31.06
N GLY A 71 -0.24 5.12 31.50
CA GLY A 71 1.02 5.35 30.80
C GLY A 71 1.01 4.81 29.36
N GLU A 72 0.48 3.61 29.13
CA GLU A 72 0.29 3.04 27.79
C GLU A 72 -0.63 3.91 26.92
N LEU A 73 -1.79 4.31 27.45
CA LEU A 73 -2.77 5.12 26.72
C LEU A 73 -2.22 6.52 26.40
N GLU A 74 -1.42 7.11 27.28
CA GLU A 74 -0.77 8.39 27.02
C GLU A 74 0.29 8.27 25.92
N ALA A 75 1.04 7.17 25.87
CA ALA A 75 1.98 6.88 24.80
C ALA A 75 1.25 6.67 23.45
N GLU A 76 0.17 5.89 23.42
CA GLU A 76 -0.68 5.71 22.24
C GLU A 76 -1.26 7.05 21.74
N ARG A 77 -1.76 7.89 22.67
CA ARG A 77 -2.27 9.23 22.35
C ARG A 77 -1.16 10.11 21.75
N HIS A 78 0.04 10.06 22.30
CA HIS A 78 1.17 10.82 21.79
C HIS A 78 1.51 10.42 20.35
N SER A 79 1.66 9.12 20.11
CA SER A 79 1.92 8.58 18.76
C SER A 79 0.81 8.95 17.76
N THR A 80 -0.46 8.86 18.18
CA THR A 80 -1.59 9.25 17.32
C THR A 80 -1.57 10.74 16.99
N ASN A 81 -1.26 11.60 17.96
CA ASN A 81 -1.16 13.04 17.76
C ASN A 81 0.01 13.42 16.84
N GLU A 82 1.13 12.70 16.89
CA GLU A 82 2.24 12.87 15.96
C GLU A 82 1.80 12.52 14.53
N SER A 83 1.19 11.35 14.32
CA SER A 83 0.68 10.97 13.00
C SER A 83 -0.37 11.94 12.45
N LEU A 84 -1.26 12.48 13.30
CA LEU A 84 -2.23 13.50 12.89
C LEU A 84 -1.54 14.83 12.50
N SER A 85 -0.47 15.20 13.21
CA SER A 85 0.29 16.41 12.92
C SER A 85 1.05 16.29 11.59
N GLU A 86 1.65 15.13 11.32
CA GLU A 86 2.28 14.82 10.04
C GLU A 86 1.28 14.86 8.87
N ALA A 87 0.11 14.23 9.04
CA ALA A 87 -0.94 14.26 8.04
C ALA A 87 -1.43 15.69 7.77
N ALA A 88 -1.57 16.52 8.81
CA ALA A 88 -1.97 17.92 8.66
C ALA A 88 -0.89 18.78 7.98
N GLU A 89 0.39 18.46 8.14
CA GLU A 89 1.48 19.10 7.39
C GLU A 89 1.43 18.69 5.92
N GLN A 90 1.29 17.40 5.63
CA GLN A 90 1.20 16.90 4.26
C GLN A 90 0.03 17.54 3.49
N LEU A 91 -1.14 17.69 4.14
CA LEU A 91 -2.28 18.36 3.54
C LEU A 91 -2.01 19.84 3.22
N ARG A 92 -1.19 20.53 4.03
CA ARG A 92 -0.78 21.92 3.72
C ARG A 92 0.13 21.97 2.51
N VAL A 93 1.14 21.09 2.45
CA VAL A 93 2.03 20.95 1.29
C VAL A 93 1.24 20.63 0.01
N ASP A 94 0.31 19.68 0.09
CA ASP A 94 -0.51 19.29 -1.07
C ASP A 94 -1.43 20.43 -1.53
N ARG A 95 -2.04 21.15 -0.60
CA ARG A 95 -2.88 22.32 -0.93
C ARG A 95 -2.05 23.41 -1.60
N ASP A 96 -0.85 23.70 -1.11
CA ASP A 96 0.02 24.71 -1.67
C ASP A 96 0.52 24.29 -3.07
N ARG A 97 0.83 23.01 -3.26
CA ARG A 97 1.13 22.42 -4.58
C ARG A 97 -0.05 22.54 -5.54
N ILE A 98 -1.27 22.24 -5.11
CA ILE A 98 -2.48 22.39 -5.93
C ILE A 98 -2.64 23.85 -6.35
N ALA A 99 -2.50 24.80 -5.42
CA ALA A 99 -2.58 26.23 -5.73
C ALA A 99 -1.53 26.67 -6.76
N GLU A 100 -0.30 26.15 -6.65
CA GLU A 100 0.74 26.40 -7.66
C GLU A 100 0.34 25.84 -9.04
N LEU A 101 -0.13 24.60 -9.09
CA LEU A 101 -0.57 23.96 -10.35
C LEU A 101 -1.77 24.69 -10.98
N GLU A 102 -2.71 25.17 -10.16
CA GLU A 102 -3.83 25.98 -10.60
C GLU A 102 -3.37 27.33 -11.17
N ALA A 103 -2.39 27.98 -10.55
CA ALA A 103 -1.79 29.21 -11.07
C ALA A 103 -1.05 28.97 -12.40
N GLN A 104 -0.29 27.87 -12.51
CA GLN A 104 0.37 27.47 -13.76
C GLN A 104 -0.65 27.20 -14.87
N ARG A 105 -1.75 26.50 -14.56
CA ARG A 105 -2.86 26.24 -15.48
C ARG A 105 -3.53 27.53 -15.93
N ALA A 106 -3.81 28.46 -15.01
CA ALA A 106 -4.39 29.76 -15.34
C ALA A 106 -3.46 30.58 -16.27
N ALA A 107 -2.17 30.62 -15.98
CA ALA A 107 -1.18 31.30 -16.82
C ALA A 107 -1.05 30.65 -18.22
N LEU A 108 -1.16 29.32 -18.32
CA LEU A 108 -1.23 28.63 -19.60
C LEU A 108 -2.49 29.01 -20.38
N ALA A 109 -3.66 29.01 -19.72
CA ALA A 109 -4.91 29.39 -20.37
C ALA A 109 -4.86 30.83 -20.91
N GLU A 110 -4.30 31.78 -20.16
CA GLU A 110 -4.09 33.16 -20.62
C GLU A 110 -3.15 33.23 -21.84
N ARG A 111 -2.03 32.51 -21.84
CA ARG A 111 -1.13 32.44 -23.00
C ARG A 111 -1.82 31.89 -24.26
N LEU A 112 -2.65 30.87 -24.09
CA LEU A 112 -3.41 30.29 -25.21
C LEU A 112 -4.47 31.27 -25.74
N ARG A 113 -5.17 31.99 -24.85
CA ARG A 113 -6.14 33.04 -25.23
C ARG A 113 -5.49 34.22 -25.96
N ALA A 114 -4.26 34.58 -25.59
CA ALA A 114 -3.50 35.66 -26.23
C ALA A 114 -3.05 35.35 -27.68
N GLY A 115 -3.49 34.22 -28.26
CA GLY A 115 -3.26 33.90 -29.67
C GLY A 115 -1.87 33.35 -29.95
N GLN A 116 -1.22 32.73 -28.96
CA GLN A 116 0.05 32.03 -29.18
C GLN A 116 -0.18 30.89 -30.19
N GLN A 117 0.26 31.11 -31.43
CA GLN A 117 0.08 30.15 -32.52
C GLN A 117 0.91 28.90 -32.26
N TRP A 118 0.25 27.76 -32.27
CA TRP A 118 0.91 26.46 -32.23
C TRP A 118 1.80 26.29 -33.46
N GLN A 119 3.11 26.22 -33.23
CA GLN A 119 4.05 25.86 -34.30
C GLN A 119 3.97 24.35 -34.51
N ARG A 120 3.48 23.94 -35.68
CA ARG A 120 3.39 22.53 -36.10
C ARG A 120 4.78 21.89 -35.95
N GLY A 121 4.88 20.82 -35.16
CA GLY A 121 6.14 20.08 -34.94
C GLY A 121 6.95 20.48 -33.70
N ARG A 122 6.58 21.54 -32.97
CA ARG A 122 7.03 21.72 -31.58
C ARG A 122 6.00 21.08 -30.67
N ASN A 123 6.38 20.00 -29.98
CA ASN A 123 5.65 19.54 -28.82
C ASN A 123 6.00 20.52 -27.69
N PRO A 124 5.11 21.43 -27.26
CA PRO A 124 5.42 22.25 -26.11
C PRO A 124 5.67 21.30 -24.94
N GLU A 125 6.71 21.56 -24.15
CA GLU A 125 7.06 20.80 -22.94
C GLU A 125 5.90 20.74 -21.91
N LEU A 126 4.81 21.46 -22.19
CA LEU A 126 3.62 21.68 -21.38
C LEU A 126 2.41 20.81 -21.82
N VAL A 127 2.54 20.03 -22.89
CA VAL A 127 1.47 19.12 -23.39
C VAL A 127 1.82 17.65 -23.14
N SER A 128 2.73 17.39 -22.22
CA SER A 128 2.72 16.13 -21.47
C SER A 128 1.57 16.15 -20.45
N GLU A 129 0.38 15.89 -20.96
CA GLU A 129 -0.67 15.06 -20.34
C GLU A 129 -1.56 15.54 -19.18
N SER A 130 -1.40 16.68 -18.49
CA SER A 130 -2.23 16.88 -17.26
C SER A 130 -2.92 18.23 -16.99
N TYR A 131 -2.55 19.35 -17.62
CA TYR A 131 -2.97 20.66 -17.05
C TYR A 131 -4.25 21.26 -17.62
N VAL A 132 -4.72 20.86 -18.80
CA VAL A 132 -5.92 21.47 -19.40
C VAL A 132 -6.81 20.37 -19.96
N SER A 133 -8.06 20.31 -19.49
CA SER A 133 -8.99 19.28 -19.97
C SER A 133 -9.36 19.50 -21.44
N PRO A 134 -9.74 18.44 -22.19
CA PRO A 134 -10.22 18.59 -23.57
C PRO A 134 -11.41 19.55 -23.71
N SER A 135 -12.25 19.68 -22.69
CA SER A 135 -13.39 20.62 -22.68
C SER A 135 -12.96 22.07 -22.50
N GLU A 136 -11.90 22.30 -21.72
CA GLU A 136 -11.36 23.64 -21.50
C GLU A 136 -10.57 24.14 -22.71
N LEU A 137 -9.84 23.25 -23.40
CA LEU A 137 -9.26 23.55 -24.71
C LEU A 137 -10.34 23.93 -25.74
N ARG A 138 -11.49 23.24 -25.75
CA ARG A 138 -12.65 23.60 -26.60
C ARG A 138 -13.12 25.03 -26.35
N ASN A 139 -13.28 25.40 -25.08
CA ASN A 139 -13.70 26.76 -24.71
C ASN A 139 -12.67 27.82 -25.08
N ILE A 140 -11.37 27.55 -24.87
CA ILE A 140 -10.30 28.52 -25.15
C ILE A 140 -10.18 28.81 -26.64
N PHE A 141 -10.17 27.78 -27.50
CA PHE A 141 -9.93 27.96 -28.93
C PHE A 141 -11.19 28.23 -29.74
N GLY A 142 -12.38 28.11 -29.14
CA GLY A 142 -13.65 28.21 -29.86
C GLY A 142 -13.81 27.13 -30.96
N VAL A 143 -12.97 26.08 -30.93
CA VAL A 143 -13.00 25.00 -31.92
C VAL A 143 -14.01 23.96 -31.47
N LYS A 144 -15.03 23.75 -32.29
CA LYS A 144 -15.92 22.60 -32.16
C LYS A 144 -15.10 21.36 -32.51
N LEU A 145 -14.51 20.70 -31.50
CA LEU A 145 -13.92 19.38 -31.70
C LEU A 145 -15.05 18.39 -31.97
N THR A 146 -15.28 18.10 -33.24
CA THR A 146 -15.99 16.88 -33.65
C THR A 146 -15.14 15.71 -33.15
N ALA A 147 -15.72 14.81 -32.38
CA ALA A 147 -14.96 13.66 -31.93
C ALA A 147 -14.56 12.82 -33.15
N PRO A 148 -13.37 12.20 -33.18
CA PRO A 148 -12.89 11.46 -34.35
C PRO A 148 -13.73 10.21 -34.69
N TRP A 149 -14.73 9.88 -33.88
CA TRP A 149 -15.73 8.83 -34.12
C TRP A 149 -17.06 9.36 -34.69
N ASP A 150 -17.19 10.68 -34.90
CA ASP A 150 -18.32 11.30 -35.59
C ASP A 150 -17.98 11.67 -37.05
N GLU A 151 -16.81 11.27 -37.56
CA GLU A 151 -16.51 11.31 -39.00
C GLU A 151 -17.24 10.15 -39.72
N PRO A 152 -17.88 10.38 -40.87
CA PRO A 152 -18.61 9.34 -41.60
C PRO A 152 -17.69 8.13 -41.89
N ASP A 153 -18.23 6.94 -41.64
CA ASP A 153 -17.61 5.59 -41.66
C ASP A 153 -16.91 5.14 -42.96
N TYR A 154 -16.59 6.05 -43.89
CA TYR A 154 -15.89 5.68 -45.11
C TYR A 154 -14.37 5.69 -44.89
N ASP A 155 -13.87 4.65 -44.21
CA ASP A 155 -12.44 4.34 -44.12
C ASP A 155 -12.04 3.36 -45.24
N PRO A 156 -11.37 3.81 -46.31
CA PRO A 156 -10.95 2.95 -47.42
C PRO A 156 -9.92 1.87 -47.02
N CYS A 157 -9.39 1.89 -45.79
CA CYS A 157 -8.45 0.89 -45.28
C CYS A 157 -9.11 -0.25 -44.47
N HIS A 158 -10.44 -0.30 -44.39
CA HIS A 158 -11.18 -1.34 -43.68
C HIS A 158 -11.30 -2.62 -44.53
N PRO A 159 -10.18 -3.37 -44.67
CA PRO A 159 -10.15 -4.71 -44.10
C PRO A 159 -8.91 -5.04 -43.24
N CYS A 160 -7.85 -4.23 -43.19
CA CYS A 160 -6.58 -4.68 -42.59
C CYS A 160 -6.38 -4.37 -41.09
N GLY A 161 -7.33 -3.70 -40.44
CA GLY A 161 -7.39 -3.59 -38.97
C GLY A 161 -6.32 -2.69 -38.31
N CYS A 162 -5.58 -1.88 -39.07
CA CYS A 162 -4.57 -1.00 -38.51
C CYS A 162 -5.19 0.26 -37.86
N PRO A 163 -4.68 0.71 -36.69
CA PRO A 163 -5.20 1.89 -36.02
C PRO A 163 -4.90 3.18 -36.83
N LYS A 164 -5.95 3.94 -37.16
CA LYS A 164 -6.02 5.20 -37.95
C LYS A 164 -4.91 6.26 -37.75
N ARG A 165 -4.07 6.19 -36.71
CA ARG A 165 -3.27 7.34 -36.22
C ARG A 165 -1.86 7.44 -36.81
N PHE A 166 -1.45 6.50 -37.65
CA PHE A 166 -0.13 6.50 -38.26
C PHE A 166 -0.27 6.15 -39.74
N ASP A 167 -0.16 7.15 -40.62
CA ASP A 167 -0.06 7.03 -42.09
C ASP A 167 1.19 6.21 -42.51
N ARG A 168 1.30 4.96 -42.09
CA ARG A 168 2.52 4.13 -42.18
C ARG A 168 2.50 3.08 -43.29
N HIS A 169 1.53 3.10 -44.20
CA HIS A 169 1.45 2.10 -45.28
C HIS A 169 1.90 2.61 -46.64
N ALA A 170 3.03 3.32 -46.71
CA ALA A 170 3.70 3.53 -47.99
C ALA A 170 4.21 2.20 -48.61
N ASP A 171 4.48 1.18 -47.77
CA ASP A 171 5.13 -0.08 -48.19
C ASP A 171 4.26 -1.35 -48.00
N GLY A 172 2.94 -1.21 -47.89
CA GLY A 172 1.99 -2.35 -47.85
C GLY A 172 1.53 -2.76 -46.44
N CYS A 173 0.26 -3.17 -46.33
CA CYS A 173 -0.32 -3.64 -45.07
C CYS A 173 0.15 -5.09 -44.79
N PRO A 174 0.69 -5.41 -43.60
CA PRO A 174 1.07 -6.79 -43.27
C PRO A 174 -0.17 -7.68 -43.34
N ALA A 175 -0.08 -8.79 -44.07
CA ALA A 175 -1.19 -9.70 -44.28
C ALA A 175 -1.77 -10.14 -42.93
N ALA A 176 -3.09 -10.02 -42.79
CA ALA A 176 -3.81 -10.50 -41.61
C ALA A 176 -3.43 -11.97 -41.32
N LEU A 177 -3.19 -12.28 -40.04
CA LEU A 177 -2.94 -13.63 -39.56
C LEU A 177 -3.97 -14.59 -40.19
N ARG A 178 -3.49 -15.60 -40.94
CA ARG A 178 -4.39 -16.60 -41.48
C ARG A 178 -4.83 -17.49 -40.32
N ALA A 179 -6.10 -17.89 -40.32
CA ALA A 179 -6.64 -18.77 -39.27
C ALA A 179 -5.82 -20.06 -39.10
N GLU A 180 -5.16 -20.49 -40.17
CA GLU A 180 -4.24 -21.63 -40.25
C GLU A 180 -3.03 -21.50 -39.30
N ASP A 181 -2.51 -20.28 -39.10
CA ASP A 181 -1.35 -20.02 -38.23
C ASP A 181 -1.69 -20.10 -36.73
N VAL A 182 -2.97 -19.90 -36.38
CA VAL A 182 -3.47 -19.98 -35.00
C VAL A 182 -3.65 -21.43 -34.56
N VAL A 183 -4.03 -22.32 -35.48
CA VAL A 183 -4.27 -23.74 -35.19
C VAL A 183 -2.98 -24.45 -34.76
N ASP A 184 -1.84 -24.12 -35.35
CA ASP A 184 -0.54 -24.77 -35.07
C ASP A 184 0.11 -24.30 -33.75
N LEU A 185 -0.42 -23.24 -33.12
CA LEU A 185 -0.02 -22.78 -31.78
C LEU A 185 -0.78 -23.51 -30.69
N THR A 186 -2.06 -23.81 -30.93
CA THR A 186 -2.94 -24.56 -30.01
C THR A 186 -2.62 -26.06 -29.94
N THR A 187 -1.74 -26.56 -30.80
CA THR A 187 -1.28 -27.97 -30.83
C THR A 187 -0.01 -28.22 -30.02
N LEU A 188 0.64 -27.17 -29.49
CA LEU A 188 1.72 -27.34 -28.52
C LEU A 188 1.16 -27.94 -27.24
N ALA A 189 1.73 -29.04 -26.74
CA ALA A 189 1.26 -29.74 -25.54
C ALA A 189 0.97 -28.81 -24.34
N PRO A 190 1.76 -27.75 -24.06
CA PRO A 190 1.45 -26.79 -23.00
C PRO A 190 0.30 -25.82 -23.32
N ALA A 191 0.07 -25.48 -24.60
CA ALA A 191 -1.03 -24.61 -25.03
C ALA A 191 -2.39 -25.34 -25.04
N GLN A 192 -2.38 -26.68 -25.07
CA GLN A 192 -3.57 -27.51 -24.87
C GLN A 192 -3.98 -27.60 -23.40
N GLU A 193 -3.01 -27.56 -22.49
CA GLU A 193 -3.24 -27.50 -21.04
C GLU A 193 -3.57 -26.07 -20.57
N ALA A 194 -3.07 -25.07 -21.29
CA ALA A 194 -3.39 -23.66 -21.11
C ALA A 194 -4.70 -23.27 -21.77
N ASN A 195 -5.46 -22.36 -21.17
CA ASN A 195 -6.67 -21.82 -21.78
C ASN A 195 -6.33 -20.76 -22.85
N ALA A 196 -5.65 -21.15 -23.94
CA ALA A 196 -5.19 -20.26 -24.99
C ALA A 196 -6.36 -19.55 -25.69
N ARG A 197 -6.30 -18.22 -25.78
CA ARG A 197 -7.33 -17.39 -26.44
C ARG A 197 -6.71 -16.48 -27.48
N HIS A 198 -7.25 -16.49 -28.70
CA HIS A 198 -6.90 -15.50 -29.71
C HIS A 198 -7.66 -14.20 -29.46
N ASN A 199 -6.93 -13.09 -29.34
CA ASN A 199 -7.49 -11.75 -29.21
C ASN A 199 -7.45 -11.04 -30.57
N PRO A 200 -8.56 -10.99 -31.33
CA PRO A 200 -8.57 -10.44 -32.68
C PRO A 200 -8.31 -8.93 -32.72
N THR A 201 -8.60 -8.21 -31.62
CA THR A 201 -8.41 -6.75 -31.53
C THR A 201 -6.94 -6.37 -31.60
N PHE A 202 -6.06 -7.17 -31.00
CA PHE A 202 -4.62 -6.90 -30.93
C PHE A 202 -3.80 -7.84 -31.81
N GLN A 203 -4.44 -8.81 -32.49
CA GLN A 203 -3.76 -9.87 -33.25
C GLN A 203 -2.72 -10.61 -32.39
N THR A 204 -3.07 -10.87 -31.13
CA THR A 204 -2.21 -11.55 -30.16
C THR A 204 -2.88 -12.82 -29.66
N ILE A 205 -2.07 -13.80 -29.29
CA ILE A 205 -2.53 -14.98 -28.55
C ILE A 205 -2.25 -14.74 -27.07
N GLU A 206 -3.29 -14.86 -26.25
CA GLU A 206 -3.22 -14.77 -24.79
C GLU A 206 -3.16 -16.19 -24.21
N LEU A 207 -2.10 -16.46 -23.45
CA LEU A 207 -1.93 -17.71 -22.73
C LEU A 207 -2.01 -17.41 -21.23
N ASP A 208 -3.07 -17.88 -20.57
CA ASP A 208 -3.20 -17.85 -19.11
C ASP A 208 -2.67 -19.15 -18.53
N LEU A 209 -1.56 -19.06 -17.81
CA LEU A 209 -0.79 -20.21 -17.34
C LEU A 209 -0.63 -20.17 -15.82
N THR A 210 -0.64 -21.34 -15.19
CA THR A 210 -0.12 -21.52 -13.83
C THR A 210 1.11 -22.39 -13.93
N ALA A 211 2.27 -21.91 -13.48
CA ALA A 211 3.54 -22.62 -13.66
C ALA A 211 4.50 -22.39 -12.49
N THR A 212 5.46 -23.30 -12.31
CA THR A 212 6.63 -23.05 -11.47
C THR A 212 7.62 -22.10 -12.16
N LYS A 213 8.60 -21.58 -11.41
CA LYS A 213 9.66 -20.72 -11.98
C LYS A 213 10.47 -21.44 -13.06
N GLU A 214 10.73 -22.74 -12.88
CA GLU A 214 11.47 -23.58 -13.83
C GLU A 214 10.69 -23.79 -15.12
N GLN A 215 9.39 -24.06 -15.01
CA GLN A 215 8.48 -24.19 -16.16
C GLN A 215 8.40 -22.86 -16.93
N TRP A 216 8.30 -21.74 -16.22
CA TRP A 216 8.32 -20.41 -16.82
C TRP A 216 9.63 -20.12 -17.58
N ALA A 217 10.79 -20.45 -16.99
CA ALA A 217 12.08 -20.28 -17.67
C ALA A 217 12.20 -21.14 -18.94
N ALA A 218 11.66 -22.36 -18.92
CA ALA A 218 11.60 -23.22 -20.11
C ALA A 218 10.74 -22.58 -21.22
N TRP A 219 9.62 -21.95 -20.85
CA TRP A 219 8.76 -21.23 -21.80
C TRP A 219 9.40 -19.95 -22.34
N GLN A 220 10.08 -19.19 -21.49
CA GLN A 220 10.80 -17.99 -21.94
C GLN A 220 11.80 -18.32 -23.06
N LYS A 221 12.49 -19.45 -22.93
CA LYS A 221 13.42 -19.96 -23.94
C LYS A 221 12.71 -20.43 -25.22
N ALA A 222 11.58 -21.13 -25.09
CA ALA A 222 10.85 -21.67 -26.23
C ALA A 222 10.13 -20.61 -27.07
N LEU A 223 9.61 -19.56 -26.42
CA LEU A 223 8.81 -18.51 -27.05
C LEU A 223 9.62 -17.27 -27.46
N GLU A 224 10.95 -17.32 -27.36
CA GLU A 224 11.83 -16.17 -27.61
C GLU A 224 11.33 -14.91 -26.87
N VAL A 225 11.01 -15.06 -25.58
CA VAL A 225 10.39 -13.99 -24.80
C VAL A 225 11.29 -12.77 -24.74
N ASP A 226 10.72 -11.60 -25.03
CA ASP A 226 11.39 -10.32 -24.82
C ASP A 226 11.34 -9.98 -23.32
N LEU A 227 12.43 -10.33 -22.62
CA LEU A 227 12.57 -10.07 -21.19
C LEU A 227 12.49 -8.57 -20.86
N ALA A 228 12.86 -7.68 -21.80
CA ALA A 228 12.79 -6.22 -21.58
C ALA A 228 11.34 -5.71 -21.49
N ARG A 229 10.36 -6.50 -21.94
CA ARG A 229 8.92 -6.20 -21.88
C ARG A 229 8.15 -7.10 -20.92
N THR A 230 8.85 -7.66 -19.94
CA THR A 230 8.21 -8.46 -18.88
C THR A 230 7.83 -7.58 -17.70
N THR A 231 6.57 -7.65 -17.28
CA THR A 231 6.05 -6.91 -16.12
C THR A 231 5.54 -7.86 -15.05
N ASN A 232 5.79 -7.52 -13.78
CA ASN A 232 5.38 -8.31 -12.63
C ASN A 232 4.40 -7.48 -11.78
N ARG A 233 3.19 -8.01 -11.54
CA ARG A 233 2.19 -7.34 -10.70
C ARG A 233 1.43 -8.36 -9.86
N GLY A 234 1.73 -8.41 -8.56
CA GLY A 234 0.98 -9.21 -7.59
C GLY A 234 0.96 -10.71 -7.89
N GLY A 235 2.10 -11.31 -8.26
CA GLY A 235 2.21 -12.74 -8.59
C GLY A 235 1.89 -13.10 -10.04
N LEU A 236 1.33 -12.16 -10.81
CA LEU A 236 1.14 -12.27 -12.25
C LEU A 236 2.36 -11.71 -13.01
N VAL A 237 2.92 -12.52 -13.89
CA VAL A 237 3.93 -12.12 -14.87
C VAL A 237 3.27 -11.99 -16.23
N THR A 238 3.46 -10.85 -16.89
CA THR A 238 3.05 -10.65 -18.28
C THR A 238 4.27 -10.40 -19.13
N SER A 239 4.47 -11.22 -20.16
CA SER A 239 5.57 -11.10 -21.11
C SER A 239 5.09 -11.03 -22.55
N HIS A 240 5.78 -10.22 -23.34
CA HIS A 240 5.61 -10.18 -24.79
C HIS A 240 6.66 -11.07 -25.45
N ALA A 241 6.23 -11.87 -26.42
CA ALA A 241 7.06 -12.89 -27.07
C ALA A 241 6.78 -12.92 -28.58
N LYS A 242 7.59 -13.68 -29.32
CA LYS A 242 7.31 -13.98 -30.72
C LYS A 242 7.35 -15.49 -30.93
N TRP A 243 6.26 -16.05 -31.42
CA TRP A 243 6.23 -17.44 -31.88
C TRP A 243 6.21 -17.47 -33.39
N ARG A 244 7.27 -17.99 -34.01
CA ARG A 244 7.42 -18.04 -35.49
C ARG A 244 7.12 -16.68 -36.17
N GLY A 245 7.50 -15.58 -35.51
CA GLY A 245 7.27 -14.22 -35.99
C GLY A 245 5.93 -13.59 -35.60
N VAL A 246 4.99 -14.36 -35.04
CA VAL A 246 3.69 -13.86 -34.55
C VAL A 246 3.83 -13.30 -33.13
N PRO A 247 3.35 -12.09 -32.83
CA PRO A 247 3.34 -11.55 -31.48
C PRO A 247 2.43 -12.36 -30.54
N VAL A 248 2.97 -12.76 -29.39
CA VAL A 248 2.24 -13.49 -28.35
C VAL A 248 2.35 -12.75 -27.02
N VAL A 249 1.27 -12.76 -26.23
CA VAL A 249 1.25 -12.22 -24.87
C VAL A 249 1.03 -13.38 -23.91
N VAL A 250 2.01 -13.63 -23.05
CA VAL A 250 1.98 -14.74 -22.09
C VAL A 250 1.73 -14.17 -20.71
N ARG A 251 0.67 -14.64 -20.05
CA ARG A 251 0.29 -14.28 -18.69
C ARG A 251 0.44 -15.50 -17.79
N CYS A 252 1.37 -15.45 -16.86
CA CYS A 252 1.67 -16.56 -15.97
C CYS A 252 1.46 -16.17 -14.52
N TRP A 253 0.65 -16.93 -13.81
CA TRP A 253 0.56 -16.93 -12.35
C TRP A 253 1.55 -17.96 -11.80
N PHE A 254 2.43 -17.55 -10.90
CA PHE A 254 3.24 -18.53 -10.18
C PHE A 254 2.38 -19.16 -9.08
N ALA A 255 2.32 -20.49 -9.05
CA ALA A 255 1.69 -21.18 -7.93
C ALA A 255 2.45 -20.78 -6.65
N GLU A 256 1.75 -20.20 -5.68
CA GLU A 256 2.31 -19.78 -4.39
C GLU A 256 2.81 -21.03 -3.63
N GLY A 257 4.10 -21.35 -3.81
CA GLY A 257 4.71 -22.52 -3.18
C GLY A 257 6.23 -22.63 -3.28
N GLY A 258 6.92 -21.57 -3.70
CA GLY A 258 8.38 -21.59 -3.91
C GLY A 258 9.05 -20.23 -3.74
N ALA A 259 8.66 -19.51 -2.68
CA ALA A 259 9.43 -18.39 -2.16
C ALA A 259 10.24 -18.87 -0.95
N GLU A 260 11.31 -19.61 -1.24
CA GLU A 260 12.59 -19.45 -0.55
C GLU A 260 13.56 -18.79 -1.53
#